data_AF-A0A1W9URT7-F1
#
_entry.id   AF-A0A1W9URT7-F1
#
_cell.length_a   1.000
_cell.length_b   1.000
_cell.length_c   1.000
_cell.angle_alpha   90.00
_cell.angle_beta   90.00
_cell.angle_gamma   90.00
#
_symmetry.space_group_name_H-M   'P 1'
#
loop_
_entity.id
_entity.type
_entity.pdbx_description
1 polymer ?
#
loop_
_entity_poly.entity_id
_entity_poly.type
_entity_poly.pdbx_seq_one_letter_code
_entity_poly.pdbx_strand_id
1 'polypeptide(L)'
;MRAAGLGLVRRSTGGKAILHADELTYSVVAPEAEPRVAGSIVESYRRLSAGLVRGLEQLGAAGVAADQRWGGRRLEGPVCFETPSDYEVTFDGRKLVGSAQMRSLGVVLQHGALPLCGDVARICRFLIPRADPARVRARAITIEQVLGRQAAWSEAAAAFATGFAESLNLHLKPGALTKDEVAWAEELRVKKYATHEWTYKV
;
A
#
# COMPACT_ATOMS: atom_id res chain seq x y z
N MET A 1 -12.80 11.29 -14.61
CA MET A 1 -12.86 11.06 -13.16
C MET A 1 -14.20 11.51 -12.58
N ARG A 2 -14.58 12.80 -12.64
CA ARG A 2 -15.86 13.30 -12.08
C ARG A 2 -17.12 12.60 -12.61
N ALA A 3 -17.22 12.40 -13.92
CA ALA A 3 -18.36 11.67 -14.52
C ALA A 3 -18.46 10.20 -14.08
N ALA A 4 -17.38 9.63 -13.53
CA ALA A 4 -17.34 8.29 -12.97
C ALA A 4 -17.50 8.29 -11.43
N GLY A 5 -17.86 9.43 -10.82
CA GLY A 5 -18.01 9.56 -9.37
C GLY A 5 -16.70 9.54 -8.58
N LEU A 6 -15.53 9.70 -9.23
CA LEU A 6 -14.23 9.58 -8.59
C LEU A 6 -13.66 10.94 -8.15
N GLY A 7 -13.17 10.99 -6.91
CA GLY A 7 -12.33 12.07 -6.40
C GLY A 7 -10.86 11.93 -6.82
N LEU A 8 -10.11 13.03 -6.74
CA LEU A 8 -8.65 13.05 -6.92
C LEU A 8 -8.02 13.59 -5.64
N VAL A 9 -7.06 12.85 -5.09
CA VAL A 9 -6.32 13.22 -3.89
C VAL A 9 -4.83 13.07 -4.12
N ARG A 10 -4.04 13.98 -3.52
CA ARG A 10 -2.58 13.85 -3.46
C ARG A 10 -2.16 13.40 -2.08
N ARG A 11 -1.52 12.24 -1.97
CA ARG A 11 -0.96 11.73 -0.71
C ARG A 11 0.33 12.49 -0.33
N SER A 12 0.71 12.41 0.95
CA SER A 12 1.95 13.00 1.47
C SER A 12 3.21 12.25 1.05
N THR A 13 3.12 10.95 0.76
CA THR A 13 4.27 10.16 0.33
C THR A 13 4.49 10.24 -1.18
N GLY A 14 5.71 9.98 -1.62
CA GLY A 14 6.03 9.87 -3.05
C GLY A 14 5.39 8.64 -3.72
N GLY A 15 5.76 8.42 -4.98
CA GLY A 15 5.35 7.28 -5.80
C GLY A 15 4.32 7.63 -6.88
N LYS A 16 3.66 6.61 -7.41
CA LYS A 16 2.82 6.70 -8.62
C LYS A 16 1.31 6.69 -8.30
N ALA A 17 0.47 6.84 -9.32
CA ALA A 17 -0.98 6.84 -9.16
C ALA A 17 -1.51 5.44 -8.80
N ILE A 18 -2.58 5.44 -8.00
CA ILE A 18 -3.35 4.25 -7.59
C ILE A 18 -4.83 4.63 -7.66
N LEU A 19 -5.69 3.68 -8.06
CA LEU A 19 -7.13 3.80 -7.98
C LEU A 19 -7.61 3.02 -6.76
N HIS A 20 -7.96 3.73 -5.70
CA HIS A 20 -8.57 3.12 -4.52
C HIS A 20 -10.03 2.75 -4.84
N ALA A 21 -10.34 1.45 -4.79
CA ALA A 21 -11.70 0.94 -5.04
C ALA A 21 -11.98 -0.31 -4.20
N ASP A 22 -11.50 -1.47 -4.65
CA ASP A 22 -11.83 -2.79 -4.08
C ASP A 22 -10.61 -3.36 -3.34
N GLU A 23 -10.20 -2.70 -2.26
CA GLU A 23 -8.92 -2.98 -1.60
C GLU A 23 -8.95 -2.80 -0.08
N LEU A 24 -7.97 -3.41 0.58
CA LEU A 24 -7.59 -3.12 1.96
C LEU A 24 -6.41 -2.14 1.95
N THR A 25 -6.59 -0.97 2.56
CA THR A 25 -5.48 -0.05 2.84
C THR A 25 -4.98 -0.21 4.26
N TYR A 26 -3.67 -0.11 4.47
CA TYR A 26 -3.06 -0.15 5.80
C TYR A 26 -2.02 0.97 5.96
N SER A 27 -1.72 1.34 7.21
CA SER A 27 -0.60 2.22 7.55
C SER A 27 0.06 1.80 8.86
N VAL A 28 1.39 1.88 8.90
CA VAL A 28 2.23 1.70 10.08
C VAL A 28 2.97 3.01 10.33
N VAL A 29 2.86 3.54 11.54
CA VAL A 29 3.52 4.77 11.99
C VAL A 29 4.33 4.45 13.23
N ALA A 30 5.59 4.87 13.27
CA ALA A 30 6.46 4.69 14.42
C ALA A 30 7.56 5.75 14.46
N PRO A 31 8.04 6.16 15.65
CA PRO A 31 9.25 6.97 15.77
C PRO A 31 10.44 6.29 15.07
N GLU A 32 11.37 7.06 14.49
CA GLU A 32 12.56 6.48 13.83
C GLU A 32 13.46 5.66 14.77
N ALA A 33 13.40 5.95 16.07
CA ALA A 33 14.11 5.21 17.10
C ALA A 33 13.48 3.84 17.43
N GLU A 34 12.25 3.56 16.97
CA GLU A 34 11.61 2.26 17.19
C GLU A 34 12.40 1.14 16.48
N PRO A 35 12.89 0.11 17.19
CA PRO A 35 13.80 -0.90 16.62
C PRO A 35 13.27 -1.60 15.37
N ARG A 36 11.95 -1.80 15.28
CA ARG A 36 11.27 -2.45 14.15
C ARG A 36 11.34 -1.64 12.86
N VAL A 37 11.52 -0.32 12.96
CA VAL A 37 11.67 0.59 11.81
C VAL A 37 13.01 1.32 11.80
N ALA A 38 13.96 0.97 12.68
CA ALA A 38 15.29 1.58 12.72
C ALA A 38 16.13 1.26 11.47
N GLY A 39 17.17 2.06 11.22
CA GLY A 39 18.06 1.91 10.07
C GLY A 39 17.50 2.53 8.79
N SER A 40 17.96 2.03 7.65
CA SER A 40 17.59 2.54 6.33
C SER A 40 16.14 2.24 5.95
N ILE A 41 15.63 2.98 4.95
CA ILE A 41 14.30 2.72 4.34
C ILE A 41 14.20 1.26 3.93
N VAL A 42 15.23 0.73 3.26
CA VAL A 42 15.27 -0.64 2.75
C VAL A 42 15.16 -1.67 3.89
N GLU A 43 15.89 -1.49 4.99
CA GLU A 43 15.87 -2.40 6.14
C GLU A 43 14.50 -2.41 6.84
N SER A 44 13.95 -1.24 7.11
CA SER A 44 12.60 -1.14 7.70
C SER A 44 11.52 -1.70 6.78
N TYR A 45 11.62 -1.44 5.47
CA TYR A 45 10.67 -1.96 4.49
C TYR A 45 10.71 -3.49 4.47
N ARG A 46 11.90 -4.10 4.49
CA ARG A 46 12.06 -5.56 4.61
C ARG A 46 11.36 -6.12 5.85
N ARG A 47 11.55 -5.49 7.02
CA ARG A 47 10.93 -5.95 8.28
C ARG A 47 9.41 -5.85 8.22
N LEU A 48 8.89 -4.73 7.71
CA LEU A 48 7.44 -4.52 7.56
C LEU A 48 6.83 -5.45 6.50
N SER A 49 7.53 -5.71 5.40
CA SER A 49 7.12 -6.68 4.37
C SER A 49 6.99 -8.09 4.94
N ALA A 50 7.82 -8.48 5.91
CA ALA A 50 7.70 -9.79 6.55
C ALA A 50 6.32 -9.97 7.23
N GLY A 51 5.81 -8.94 7.90
CA GLY A 51 4.47 -8.97 8.49
C GLY A 51 3.35 -9.06 7.45
N LEU A 52 3.51 -8.39 6.31
CA LEU A 52 2.55 -8.48 5.19
C LEU A 52 2.53 -9.88 4.57
N VAL A 53 3.72 -10.45 4.29
CA VAL A 53 3.85 -11.82 3.77
C VAL A 53 3.20 -12.80 4.73
N ARG A 54 3.52 -12.69 6.02
CA ARG A 54 2.93 -13.56 7.04
C ARG A 54 1.40 -13.47 7.09
N GLY A 55 0.86 -12.26 7.00
CA GLY A 55 -0.59 -12.06 6.94
C GLY A 55 -1.22 -12.67 5.68
N LEU A 56 -0.57 -12.57 4.54
CA LEU A 56 -1.05 -13.18 3.28
C LEU A 56 -1.01 -14.71 3.34
N GLU A 57 0.05 -15.30 3.91
CA GLU A 57 0.13 -16.74 4.13
C GLU A 57 -1.01 -17.24 5.01
N GLN A 58 -1.33 -16.52 6.09
CA GLN A 58 -2.46 -16.86 6.96
C GLN A 58 -3.81 -16.76 6.26
N LEU A 59 -3.93 -15.87 5.28
CA LEU A 59 -5.13 -15.75 4.45
C LEU A 59 -5.27 -16.89 3.42
N GLY A 60 -4.23 -17.72 3.26
CA GLY A 60 -4.18 -18.86 2.35
C GLY A 60 -3.37 -18.62 1.08
N ALA A 61 -2.69 -17.47 0.94
CA ALA A 61 -1.82 -17.19 -0.20
C ALA A 61 -0.42 -17.79 0.02
N ALA A 62 -0.29 -19.10 -0.21
CA ALA A 62 1.01 -19.78 -0.13
C ALA A 62 1.91 -19.40 -1.33
N GLY A 63 3.20 -19.16 -1.11
CA GLY A 63 4.15 -18.82 -2.19
C GLY A 63 4.27 -17.32 -2.49
N VAL A 64 3.83 -16.46 -1.57
CA VAL A 64 4.10 -15.02 -1.62
C VAL A 64 5.58 -14.77 -1.35
N ALA A 65 6.23 -14.00 -2.22
CA ALA A 65 7.63 -13.61 -2.09
C ALA A 65 7.75 -12.12 -1.77
N ALA A 66 8.71 -11.77 -0.91
CA ALA A 66 9.10 -10.38 -0.63
C ALA A 66 10.62 -10.22 -0.50
N ASP A 67 11.40 -11.14 -1.06
CA ASP A 67 12.81 -11.35 -0.74
C ASP A 67 13.80 -10.84 -1.79
N GLN A 68 13.31 -10.36 -2.93
CA GLN A 68 14.18 -9.88 -3.99
C GLN A 68 14.48 -8.39 -3.84
N ARG A 69 15.77 -8.06 -3.63
CA ARG A 69 16.31 -6.74 -4.04
C ARG A 69 16.13 -6.65 -5.55
N TRP A 70 15.46 -5.62 -6.02
CA TRP A 70 15.23 -5.48 -7.45
C TRP A 70 16.54 -5.06 -8.13
N GLY A 71 17.24 -6.03 -8.73
CA GLY A 71 18.49 -5.83 -9.46
C GLY A 71 18.32 -5.35 -10.90
N GLY A 72 17.09 -5.15 -11.37
CA GLY A 72 16.78 -4.78 -12.76
C GLY A 72 16.65 -3.28 -13.00
N ARG A 73 16.54 -2.86 -14.26
CA ARG A 73 16.20 -1.45 -14.60
C ARG A 73 14.84 -1.09 -14.03
N ARG A 74 14.75 0.07 -13.35
CA ARG A 74 13.48 0.61 -12.88
C ARG A 74 12.59 0.90 -14.10
N LEU A 75 11.44 0.24 -14.16
CA LEU A 75 10.52 0.39 -15.30
C LEU A 75 9.73 1.68 -15.17
N GLU A 76 9.69 2.46 -16.24
CA GLU A 76 8.94 3.71 -16.33
C GLU A 76 7.45 3.44 -16.60
N GLY A 77 6.57 4.21 -15.98
CA GLY A 77 5.12 4.07 -16.09
C GLY A 77 4.37 4.87 -15.03
N PRO A 78 3.11 5.28 -15.22
CA PRO A 78 2.40 6.12 -14.26
C PRO A 78 1.70 5.34 -13.13
N VAL A 79 1.65 4.00 -13.21
CA VAL A 79 0.90 3.13 -12.30
C VAL A 79 1.80 2.57 -11.19
N CYS A 80 1.35 2.69 -9.92
CA CYS A 80 2.11 2.20 -8.77
C CYS A 80 2.28 0.68 -8.77
N PHE A 81 1.27 -0.07 -9.20
CA PHE A 81 1.33 -1.52 -9.24
C PHE A 81 2.21 -2.11 -10.37
N GLU A 82 2.63 -1.29 -11.35
CA GLU A 82 3.50 -1.75 -12.44
C GLU A 82 5.00 -1.60 -12.16
N THR A 83 5.34 -0.88 -11.08
CA THR A 83 6.70 -0.42 -10.83
C THR A 83 7.32 -1.22 -9.70
N PRO A 84 8.44 -1.91 -9.97
CA PRO A 84 9.10 -2.70 -8.95
C PRO A 84 9.73 -1.82 -7.87
N SER A 85 9.70 -2.32 -6.63
CA SER A 85 10.45 -1.80 -5.48
C SER A 85 11.21 -2.92 -4.77
N ASP A 86 12.26 -2.58 -4.03
CA ASP A 86 12.95 -3.56 -3.18
C ASP A 86 12.00 -4.17 -2.16
N TYR A 87 12.10 -5.48 -1.94
CA TYR A 87 11.28 -6.25 -0.99
C TYR A 87 9.77 -6.11 -1.23
N GLU A 88 9.39 -5.95 -2.49
CA GLU A 88 8.01 -5.89 -2.95
C GLU A 88 7.30 -7.23 -2.77
N VAL A 89 6.06 -7.18 -2.26
CA VAL A 89 5.26 -8.37 -2.01
C VAL A 89 4.60 -8.81 -3.32
N THR A 90 5.03 -9.96 -3.82
CA THR A 90 4.64 -10.52 -5.12
C THR A 90 4.13 -11.95 -4.98
N PHE A 91 3.32 -12.37 -5.94
CA PHE A 91 2.89 -13.75 -6.15
C PHE A 91 3.09 -14.08 -7.62
N ASP A 92 3.89 -15.13 -7.91
CA ASP A 92 4.22 -15.52 -9.28
C ASP A 92 4.76 -14.35 -10.13
N GLY A 93 5.68 -13.57 -9.55
CA GLY A 93 6.27 -12.39 -10.18
C GLY A 93 5.33 -11.19 -10.39
N ARG A 94 4.06 -11.30 -9.99
CA ARG A 94 3.07 -10.22 -10.06
C ARG A 94 2.89 -9.57 -8.69
N LYS A 95 2.85 -8.24 -8.66
CA LYS A 95 2.70 -7.44 -7.45
C LYS A 95 1.32 -7.63 -6.83
N LEU A 96 1.33 -8.01 -5.56
CA LEU A 96 0.15 -8.28 -4.76
C LEU A 96 -0.12 -7.16 -3.74
N VAL A 97 0.93 -6.55 -3.18
CA VAL A 97 0.79 -5.38 -2.30
C VAL A 97 1.59 -4.21 -2.85
N GLY A 98 0.96 -3.04 -2.91
CA GLY A 98 1.62 -1.79 -3.27
C GLY A 98 1.85 -0.92 -2.04
N SER A 99 3.11 -0.70 -1.66
CA SER A 99 3.45 0.11 -0.49
C SER A 99 4.32 1.31 -0.84
N ALA A 100 4.28 2.32 0.03
CA ALA A 100 5.14 3.49 0.00
C ALA A 100 5.59 3.84 1.42
N GLN A 101 6.85 4.25 1.57
CA GLN A 101 7.41 4.66 2.85
C GLN A 101 7.97 6.09 2.77
N MET A 102 7.80 6.84 3.86
CA MET A 102 8.39 8.15 4.07
C MET A 102 9.00 8.22 5.47
N ARG A 103 10.11 8.95 5.59
CA ARG A 103 10.75 9.31 6.86
C ARG A 103 10.82 10.82 6.95
N SER A 104 10.23 11.39 7.98
CA SER A 104 10.17 12.84 8.15
C SER A 104 9.89 13.18 9.59
N LEU A 105 10.49 14.27 10.08
CA LEU A 105 10.27 14.79 11.43
C LEU A 105 10.50 13.74 12.53
N GLY A 106 11.48 12.83 12.34
CA GLY A 106 11.79 11.77 13.30
C GLY A 106 10.79 10.62 13.33
N VAL A 107 9.90 10.51 12.33
CA VAL A 107 8.85 9.49 12.24
C VAL A 107 8.93 8.74 10.92
N VAL A 108 8.69 7.43 10.97
CA VAL A 108 8.50 6.55 9.81
C VAL A 108 7.00 6.36 9.58
N LEU A 109 6.56 6.59 8.34
CA LEU A 109 5.24 6.24 7.84
C LEU A 109 5.40 5.27 6.67
N GLN A 110 4.89 4.05 6.82
CA GLN A 110 4.69 3.12 5.71
C GLN A 110 3.20 2.87 5.53
N HIS A 111 2.69 2.98 4.30
CA HIS A 111 1.30 2.63 4.00
C HIS A 111 1.24 1.89 2.67
N GLY A 112 0.13 1.22 2.43
CA GLY A 112 -0.06 0.49 1.19
C GLY A 112 -1.47 -0.04 1.01
N ALA A 113 -1.64 -0.76 -0.10
CA ALA A 113 -2.91 -1.33 -0.53
C ALA A 113 -2.74 -2.78 -0.99
N LEU A 114 -3.66 -3.63 -0.56
CA LEU A 114 -3.90 -4.99 -1.05
C LEU A 114 -5.19 -4.99 -1.88
N PRO A 115 -5.11 -5.13 -3.22
CA PRO A 115 -6.30 -5.29 -4.05
C PRO A 115 -7.04 -6.58 -3.66
N LEU A 116 -8.27 -6.44 -3.17
CA LEU A 116 -9.06 -7.57 -2.69
C LEU A 116 -9.70 -8.32 -3.87
N CYS A 117 -10.29 -7.59 -4.82
CA CYS A 117 -10.94 -8.16 -5.98
C CYS A 117 -11.01 -7.17 -7.16
N GLY A 118 -11.60 -7.63 -8.27
CA GLY A 118 -11.84 -6.80 -9.45
C GLY A 118 -10.59 -6.60 -10.32
N ASP A 119 -10.57 -5.50 -11.08
CA ASP A 119 -9.53 -5.24 -12.08
C ASP A 119 -8.66 -4.03 -11.71
N VAL A 120 -7.41 -4.32 -11.37
CA VAL A 120 -6.37 -3.32 -11.04
C VAL A 120 -6.03 -2.40 -12.23
N ALA A 121 -6.30 -2.83 -13.47
CA ALA A 121 -6.07 -2.03 -14.68
C ALA A 121 -7.15 -0.96 -14.94
N ARG A 122 -8.21 -0.89 -14.11
CA ARG A 122 -9.25 0.16 -14.23
C ARG A 122 -8.69 1.58 -14.16
N ILE A 123 -7.56 1.76 -13.47
CA ILE A 123 -6.85 3.05 -13.38
C ILE A 123 -6.44 3.60 -14.75
N CYS A 124 -6.13 2.74 -15.73
CA CYS A 124 -5.62 3.15 -17.05
C CYS A 124 -6.57 4.10 -17.78
N ARG A 125 -7.87 4.04 -17.51
CA ARG A 125 -8.90 4.93 -18.09
C ARG A 125 -8.78 6.38 -17.60
N PHE A 126 -8.08 6.61 -16.49
CA PHE A 126 -8.01 7.90 -15.81
C PHE A 126 -6.62 8.55 -15.86
N LEU A 127 -5.65 7.88 -16.48
CA LEU A 127 -4.27 8.38 -16.59
C LEU A 127 -4.04 9.08 -17.93
N ILE A 128 -3.21 10.13 -17.87
CA ILE A 128 -2.71 10.85 -19.04
C ILE A 128 -1.18 10.93 -18.89
N PRO A 129 -0.39 10.32 -19.79
CA PRO A 129 -0.84 9.47 -20.92
C PRO A 129 -1.51 8.18 -20.43
N ARG A 130 -2.33 7.58 -21.30
CA ARG A 130 -2.99 6.31 -20.99
C ARG A 130 -1.94 5.21 -20.82
N ALA A 131 -2.09 4.43 -19.75
CA ALA A 131 -1.33 3.19 -19.56
C ALA A 131 -2.01 2.02 -20.28
N ASP A 132 -1.23 1.00 -20.65
CA ASP A 132 -1.74 -0.22 -21.27
C ASP A 132 -2.33 -1.18 -20.20
N PRO A 133 -3.65 -1.47 -20.23
CA PRO A 133 -4.26 -2.40 -19.30
C PRO A 133 -3.67 -3.82 -19.33
N ALA A 134 -3.21 -4.30 -20.49
CA ALA A 134 -2.63 -5.64 -20.60
C ALA A 134 -1.31 -5.73 -19.81
N ARG A 135 -0.46 -4.70 -19.94
CA ARG A 135 0.77 -4.55 -19.16
C ARG A 135 0.52 -4.49 -17.65
N VAL A 136 -0.52 -3.78 -17.21
CA VAL A 136 -0.89 -3.75 -15.78
C VAL A 136 -1.25 -5.14 -15.28
N ARG A 137 -2.14 -5.86 -15.98
CA ARG A 137 -2.61 -7.20 -15.56
C ARG A 137 -1.53 -8.27 -15.59
N ALA A 138 -0.54 -8.11 -16.48
CA ALA A 138 0.64 -8.98 -16.51
C ALA A 138 1.56 -8.80 -15.29
N ARG A 139 1.42 -7.72 -14.53
CA ARG A 139 2.34 -7.35 -13.44
C ARG A 139 1.69 -7.20 -12.08
N ALA A 140 0.37 -7.18 -12.01
CA ALA A 140 -0.37 -6.98 -10.78
C ALA A 140 -1.45 -8.05 -10.65
N ILE A 141 -1.73 -8.44 -9.41
CA ILE A 141 -2.68 -9.50 -9.09
C ILE A 141 -3.47 -9.11 -7.84
N THR A 142 -4.75 -9.50 -7.80
CA THR A 142 -5.59 -9.36 -6.62
C THR A 142 -5.48 -10.58 -5.72
N ILE A 143 -5.80 -10.43 -4.44
CA ILE A 143 -5.83 -11.59 -3.53
C ILE A 143 -6.91 -12.60 -3.91
N GLU A 144 -8.03 -12.16 -4.49
CA GLU A 144 -9.07 -13.05 -5.02
C GLU A 144 -8.54 -14.02 -6.07
N GLN A 145 -7.72 -13.51 -7.00
CA GLN A 145 -7.09 -14.33 -8.03
C GLN A 145 -6.09 -15.34 -7.46
N VAL A 146 -5.42 -14.97 -6.36
CA VAL A 146 -4.48 -15.85 -5.66
C VAL A 146 -5.22 -16.96 -4.91
N LEU A 147 -6.29 -16.62 -4.19
CA LEU A 147 -7.03 -17.56 -3.34
C LEU A 147 -8.06 -18.39 -4.11
N GLY A 148 -8.46 -17.96 -5.31
CA GLY A 148 -9.61 -18.53 -6.03
C GLY A 148 -10.97 -18.24 -5.38
N ARG A 149 -11.01 -17.31 -4.42
CA ARG A 149 -12.21 -16.85 -3.72
C ARG A 149 -12.07 -15.40 -3.29
N GLN A 150 -13.19 -14.72 -3.11
CA GLN A 150 -13.18 -13.38 -2.55
C GLN A 150 -12.94 -13.43 -1.03
N ALA A 151 -11.90 -12.76 -0.55
CA ALA A 151 -11.66 -12.56 0.88
C ALA A 151 -12.46 -11.35 1.38
N ALA A 152 -13.03 -11.45 2.58
CA ALA A 152 -13.69 -10.31 3.19
C ALA A 152 -12.65 -9.26 3.63
N TRP A 153 -13.03 -7.98 3.64
CA TRP A 153 -12.12 -6.92 4.12
C TRP A 153 -11.64 -7.18 5.56
N SER A 154 -12.56 -7.59 6.44
CA SER A 154 -12.26 -7.89 7.85
C SER A 154 -11.33 -9.09 8.00
N GLU A 155 -11.48 -10.10 7.15
CA GLU A 155 -10.62 -11.27 7.10
C GLU A 155 -9.19 -10.88 6.73
N ALA A 156 -9.03 -10.10 5.64
CA ALA A 156 -7.72 -9.61 5.21
C ALA A 156 -7.08 -8.67 6.27
N ALA A 157 -7.88 -7.80 6.89
CA ALA A 157 -7.41 -6.89 7.94
C ALA A 157 -6.94 -7.66 9.19
N ALA A 158 -7.69 -8.69 9.60
CA ALA A 158 -7.30 -9.56 10.72
C ALA A 158 -6.01 -10.32 10.40
N ALA A 159 -5.89 -10.86 9.18
CA ALA A 159 -4.69 -11.56 8.75
C ALA A 159 -3.46 -10.64 8.74
N PHE A 160 -3.59 -9.40 8.26
CA PHE A 160 -2.51 -8.41 8.32
C PHE A 160 -2.13 -8.05 9.76
N ALA A 161 -3.12 -7.84 10.64
CA ALA A 161 -2.86 -7.55 12.05
C ALA A 161 -2.08 -8.70 12.72
N THR A 162 -2.50 -9.94 12.54
CA THR A 162 -1.81 -11.12 13.07
C THR A 162 -0.42 -11.28 12.47
N GLY A 163 -0.27 -11.08 11.15
CA GLY A 163 1.02 -11.13 10.48
C GLY A 163 2.01 -10.11 11.02
N PHE A 164 1.60 -8.86 11.21
CA PHE A 164 2.42 -7.84 11.86
C PHE A 164 2.74 -8.20 13.32
N ALA A 165 1.76 -8.68 14.08
CA ALA A 165 1.95 -9.08 15.47
C ALA A 165 3.02 -10.17 15.61
N GLU A 166 2.93 -11.24 14.82
CA GLU A 166 3.88 -12.35 14.83
C GLU A 166 5.26 -11.94 14.32
N SER A 167 5.34 -11.35 13.11
CA SER A 167 6.62 -11.06 12.47
C SER A 167 7.41 -9.94 13.14
N LEU A 168 6.73 -9.00 13.79
CA LEU A 168 7.38 -7.88 14.49
C LEU A 168 7.42 -8.08 16.00
N ASN A 169 6.96 -9.22 16.52
CA ASN A 169 6.85 -9.47 17.96
C ASN A 169 6.12 -8.33 18.69
N LEU A 170 4.91 -8.00 18.22
CA LEU A 170 4.07 -6.92 18.72
C LEU A 170 2.84 -7.50 19.43
N HIS A 171 2.39 -6.81 20.48
CA HIS A 171 1.06 -7.02 21.02
C HIS A 171 0.15 -5.87 20.58
N LEU A 172 -0.58 -6.09 19.48
CA LEU A 172 -1.50 -5.09 18.93
C LEU A 172 -2.78 -5.03 19.77
N LYS A 173 -3.13 -3.83 20.22
CA LYS A 173 -4.39 -3.55 20.91
C LYS A 173 -5.28 -2.72 20.00
N PRO A 174 -6.51 -3.17 19.70
CA PRO A 174 -7.48 -2.35 18.98
C PRO A 174 -7.72 -1.03 19.72
N GLY A 175 -7.77 0.07 18.97
CA GLY A 175 -8.00 1.40 19.50
C GLY A 175 -8.69 2.28 18.46
N ALA A 176 -9.28 3.37 18.94
CA ALA A 176 -9.81 4.43 18.09
C ALA A 176 -8.84 5.62 18.08
N LEU A 177 -8.95 6.46 17.05
CA LEU A 177 -8.27 7.74 17.04
C LEU A 177 -8.70 8.57 18.26
N THR A 178 -7.74 9.21 18.90
CA THR A 178 -7.95 10.17 19.97
C THR A 178 -8.68 11.42 19.44
N LYS A 179 -9.25 12.21 20.35
CA LYS A 179 -9.93 13.46 19.98
C LYS A 179 -8.97 14.42 19.25
N ASP A 180 -7.72 14.48 19.68
CA ASP A 180 -6.71 15.35 19.08
C ASP A 180 -6.32 14.87 17.68
N GLU A 181 -6.15 13.55 17.47
CA GLU A 181 -5.90 12.99 16.14
C GLU A 181 -7.05 13.25 15.17
N VAL A 182 -8.30 13.13 15.63
CA VAL A 182 -9.48 13.47 14.82
C VAL A 182 -9.50 14.95 14.47
N ALA A 183 -9.23 15.83 15.45
CA ALA A 183 -9.19 17.28 15.23
C ALA A 183 -8.08 17.67 14.23
N TRP A 184 -6.88 17.10 14.37
CA TRP A 184 -5.77 17.33 13.44
C TRP A 184 -6.06 16.78 12.05
N ALA A 185 -6.69 15.61 11.93
CA ALA A 185 -7.08 15.05 10.64
C ALA A 185 -8.07 15.97 9.92
N GLU A 186 -9.06 16.51 10.64
CA GLU A 186 -10.04 17.44 10.06
C GLU A 186 -9.39 18.79 9.69
N GLU A 187 -8.50 19.31 10.53
CA GLU A 187 -7.73 20.52 10.22
C GLU A 187 -6.90 20.32 8.95
N LEU A 188 -6.17 19.21 8.85
CA LEU A 188 -5.39 18.85 7.67
C LEU A 188 -6.27 18.67 6.43
N ARG A 189 -7.47 18.10 6.59
CA ARG A 189 -8.43 17.97 5.49
C ARG A 189 -8.80 19.35 4.95
N VAL A 190 -9.24 20.26 5.80
CA VAL A 190 -9.69 21.59 5.41
C VAL A 190 -8.55 22.45 4.86
N LYS A 191 -7.41 22.49 5.57
CA LYS A 191 -6.31 23.41 5.25
C LYS A 191 -5.37 22.89 4.16
N LYS A 192 -5.42 21.59 3.84
CA LYS A 192 -4.48 20.96 2.91
C LYS A 192 -5.11 19.94 1.97
N TYR A 193 -5.61 18.80 2.47
CA TYR A 193 -5.93 17.67 1.58
C TYR A 193 -7.19 17.89 0.72
N ALA A 194 -8.09 18.78 1.11
CA ALA A 194 -9.25 19.19 0.30
C ALA A 194 -8.96 20.40 -0.60
N THR A 195 -7.77 21.00 -0.54
CA THR A 195 -7.46 22.21 -1.29
C THR A 195 -6.96 21.91 -2.70
N HIS A 196 -7.23 22.83 -3.62
CA HIS A 196 -6.78 22.72 -5.00
C HIS A 196 -5.26 22.90 -5.08
N GLU A 197 -4.71 23.81 -4.29
CA GLU A 197 -3.28 24.12 -4.21
C GLU A 197 -2.47 22.88 -3.83
N TRP A 198 -2.96 22.05 -2.92
CA TRP A 198 -2.28 20.81 -2.58
C TRP A 198 -2.42 19.73 -3.66
N THR A 199 -3.65 19.52 -4.12
CA THR A 199 -4.01 18.43 -5.04
C THR A 199 -3.34 18.60 -6.41
N TYR A 200 -3.26 19.82 -6.92
CA TYR A 200 -2.75 20.15 -8.26
C TYR A 200 -1.35 20.75 -8.26
N LYS A 201 -0.64 20.77 -7.13
CA LYS A 201 0.75 21.22 -7.07
C LYS A 201 1.63 20.30 -7.92
N VAL A 202 2.13 20.84 -9.03
CA VAL A 202 3.11 20.22 -9.93
C VAL A 202 4.48 20.14 -9.26
#